data_AF-A0A366JLL1-F1
#
_entry.id   AF-A0A366JLL1-F1
#
_cell.length_a   1.000
_cell.length_b   1.000
_cell.length_c   1.000
_cell.angle_alpha   90.00
_cell.angle_beta   90.00
_cell.angle_gamma   90.00
#
_symmetry.space_group_name_H-M   'P 1'
#
loop_
_entity.id
_entity.type
_entity.pdbx_description
1 polymer ?
#
loop_
_entity_poly.entity_id
_entity_poly.type
_entity_poly.pdbx_seq_one_letter_code
_entity_poly.pdbx_strand_id
1 'polypeptide(L)'
;MVAASLDLPIDKNLGYLLSHRIPIFLFINRRKNNFFIFFSTIIISQTSQQAEKAIIDRFIQLRAKGFHFSPVDEMAAKEILAGGVSLKDALIYLKECFDDYKPKHSRDQINSLSYCVGPILDRHHQQLESQKLAQNVKPFKSNNSYQPKGKRSKPIRTEMLADWFDESNQPTLDKPPKTEDDLARKKAELNEKLKKLRSGS
;
A
#
# COMPACT_ATOMS: atom_id res chain seq x y z
N MET A 1 -63.24 14.63 -42.55
CA MET A 1 -63.26 14.78 -41.08
C MET A 1 -62.39 13.67 -40.51
N VAL A 2 -61.23 13.85 -39.87
CA VAL A 2 -60.35 14.96 -39.51
C VAL A 2 -58.94 14.36 -39.56
N ALA A 3 -58.01 15.03 -40.23
CA ALA A 3 -56.58 14.76 -40.17
C ALA A 3 -55.95 15.67 -39.11
N ALA A 4 -54.94 15.20 -38.37
CA ALA A 4 -53.89 16.05 -37.82
C ALA A 4 -52.74 15.21 -37.20
N SER A 5 -51.60 15.24 -37.88
CA SER A 5 -50.26 15.13 -37.30
C SER A 5 -49.90 16.44 -36.59
N LEU A 6 -49.24 16.39 -35.43
CA LEU A 6 -48.42 17.46 -34.81
C LEU A 6 -47.42 16.70 -33.91
N ASP A 7 -46.11 16.61 -34.13
CA ASP A 7 -45.05 17.60 -34.33
C ASP A 7 -44.97 18.71 -33.26
N LEU A 8 -43.96 18.51 -32.37
CA LEU A 8 -43.07 19.49 -31.72
C LEU A 8 -43.70 20.43 -30.65
N PRO A 9 -42.94 21.08 -29.70
CA PRO A 9 -41.52 21.41 -29.77
C PRO A 9 -40.66 21.23 -28.50
N ILE A 10 -39.34 21.28 -28.75
CA ILE A 10 -38.28 21.59 -27.79
C ILE A 10 -38.32 23.10 -27.54
N ASP A 11 -38.73 23.52 -26.34
CA ASP A 11 -38.59 24.92 -25.91
C ASP A 11 -37.35 25.11 -25.06
N LYS A 12 -36.41 25.84 -25.66
CA LYS A 12 -35.33 26.56 -25.01
C LYS A 12 -35.98 27.70 -24.21
N ASN A 13 -35.87 27.70 -22.89
CA ASN A 13 -36.08 28.91 -22.10
C ASN A 13 -34.87 29.22 -21.22
N LEU A 14 -34.16 30.25 -21.66
CA LEU A 14 -33.19 31.02 -20.92
C LEU A 14 -33.88 31.72 -19.73
N GLY A 15 -33.27 31.55 -18.56
CA GLY A 15 -32.96 32.66 -17.65
C GLY A 15 -34.10 33.31 -16.88
N TYR A 16 -34.20 32.98 -15.58
CA TYR A 16 -34.48 33.99 -14.57
C TYR A 16 -33.63 33.74 -13.33
N LEU A 17 -32.74 34.71 -13.07
CA LEU A 17 -32.10 34.98 -11.80
C LEU A 17 -33.18 35.28 -10.75
N LEU A 18 -33.35 34.43 -9.74
CA LEU A 18 -33.90 34.89 -8.47
C LEU A 18 -33.03 34.38 -7.31
N SER A 19 -32.17 35.29 -6.89
CA SER A 19 -31.56 35.39 -5.57
C SER A 19 -32.63 35.27 -4.48
N HIS A 20 -32.91 34.06 -4.02
CA HIS A 20 -33.54 33.86 -2.71
C HIS A 20 -32.47 33.77 -1.64
N ARG A 21 -32.18 34.93 -1.04
CA ARG A 21 -31.62 35.06 0.30
C ARG A 21 -32.42 34.16 1.25
N ILE A 22 -31.80 33.07 1.68
CA ILE A 22 -32.26 32.32 2.86
C ILE A 22 -31.92 33.20 4.07
N PRO A 23 -32.90 33.72 4.83
CA PRO A 23 -32.59 34.40 6.08
C PRO A 23 -32.06 33.37 7.07
N ILE A 24 -30.79 33.52 7.45
CA ILE A 24 -30.17 32.83 8.58
C ILE A 24 -30.91 33.33 9.82
N PHE A 25 -31.90 32.57 10.28
CA PHE A 25 -32.51 32.80 11.59
C PHE A 25 -31.55 32.29 12.65
N LEU A 26 -30.77 33.20 13.24
CA LEU A 26 -30.00 32.97 14.46
C LEU A 26 -30.97 32.76 15.62
N PHE A 27 -31.39 31.50 15.82
CA PHE A 27 -32.07 31.11 17.04
C PHE A 27 -31.02 30.80 18.12
N ILE A 28 -30.62 31.83 18.85
CA ILE A 28 -29.88 31.66 20.11
C ILE A 28 -30.90 31.21 21.15
N ASN A 29 -30.88 29.93 21.51
CA ASN A 29 -31.60 29.44 22.67
C ASN A 29 -30.64 28.77 23.66
N ARG A 30 -30.47 29.46 24.78
CA ARG A 30 -29.64 29.10 25.92
C ARG A 30 -30.48 28.29 26.90
N ARG A 31 -30.64 26.98 26.69
CA ARG A 31 -31.14 26.07 27.75
C ARG A 31 -30.56 24.65 27.65
N LYS A 32 -29.70 24.38 28.63
CA LYS A 32 -29.47 23.13 29.38
C LYS A 32 -29.00 21.89 28.60
N ASN A 33 -27.74 21.55 28.89
CA ASN A 33 -27.06 20.27 28.73
C ASN A 33 -27.96 19.05 28.96
N ASN A 34 -28.24 18.30 27.88
CA ASN A 34 -28.47 16.85 27.79
C ASN A 34 -29.40 16.53 26.62
N PHE A 35 -28.97 16.80 25.39
CA PHE A 35 -29.71 16.37 24.21
C PHE A 35 -28.78 16.18 23.01
N PHE A 36 -27.89 15.19 23.05
CA PHE A 36 -27.10 14.85 21.85
C PHE A 36 -26.51 13.43 21.88
N ILE A 37 -27.35 12.38 21.83
CA ILE A 37 -26.84 11.01 21.51
C ILE A 37 -27.72 10.27 20.47
N PHE A 38 -28.93 10.74 20.14
CA PHE A 38 -29.83 9.96 19.26
C PHE A 38 -29.62 10.13 17.74
N PHE A 39 -28.86 11.13 17.28
CA PHE A 39 -28.62 11.33 15.83
C PHE A 39 -27.38 10.60 15.28
N SER A 40 -26.54 9.99 16.13
CA SER A 40 -25.29 9.35 15.66
C SER A 40 -25.46 7.91 15.19
N THR A 41 -26.46 7.17 15.70
CA THR A 41 -26.57 5.72 15.46
C THR A 41 -27.00 5.36 14.05
N ILE A 42 -27.86 6.16 13.40
CA ILE A 42 -28.31 5.93 12.02
C ILE A 42 -27.17 6.19 11.01
N ILE A 43 -26.29 7.15 11.29
CA ILE A 43 -25.17 7.48 10.39
C ILE A 43 -24.09 6.40 10.43
N ILE A 44 -23.82 5.78 11.59
CA ILE A 44 -22.78 4.76 11.75
C ILE A 44 -23.16 3.43 11.07
N SER A 45 -24.44 3.02 11.10
CA SER A 45 -24.87 1.81 10.41
C SER A 45 -24.93 1.97 8.89
N GLN A 46 -25.28 3.18 8.41
CA GLN A 46 -25.30 3.47 6.99
C GLN A 46 -23.88 3.43 6.38
N THR A 47 -22.88 3.94 7.11
CA THR A 47 -21.48 3.95 6.63
C THR A 47 -20.86 2.56 6.62
N SER A 48 -21.15 1.69 7.60
CA SER A 48 -20.64 0.32 7.60
C SER A 48 -21.23 -0.51 6.45
N GLN A 49 -22.55 -0.44 6.25
CA GLN A 49 -23.22 -1.13 5.14
C GLN A 49 -22.76 -0.62 3.77
N GLN A 50 -22.46 0.67 3.65
CA GLN A 50 -21.89 1.24 2.43
C GLN A 50 -20.45 0.75 2.19
N ALA A 51 -19.64 0.62 3.24
CA ALA A 51 -18.30 0.07 3.14
C ALA A 51 -18.32 -1.41 2.74
N GLU A 52 -19.22 -2.22 3.31
CA GLU A 52 -19.44 -3.63 2.91
C GLU A 52 -19.73 -3.74 1.42
N LYS A 53 -20.71 -2.96 0.93
CA LYS A 53 -21.07 -2.92 -0.49
C LYS A 53 -19.91 -2.48 -1.37
N ALA A 54 -19.15 -1.46 -0.97
CA ALA A 54 -18.00 -0.99 -1.73
C ALA A 54 -16.90 -2.07 -1.89
N ILE A 55 -16.67 -2.88 -0.84
CA ILE A 55 -15.74 -4.02 -0.90
C ILE A 55 -16.26 -5.09 -1.87
N ILE A 56 -17.54 -5.44 -1.77
CA ILE A 56 -18.18 -6.44 -2.64
C ILE A 56 -18.17 -5.99 -4.10
N ASP A 57 -18.55 -4.75 -4.37
CA ASP A 57 -18.57 -4.18 -5.71
C ASP A 57 -17.17 -4.19 -6.32
N ARG A 58 -16.14 -3.85 -5.52
CA ARG A 58 -14.75 -3.95 -5.96
C ARG A 58 -14.34 -5.38 -6.26
N PHE A 59 -14.74 -6.34 -5.43
CA PHE A 59 -14.48 -7.76 -5.66
C PHE A 59 -15.11 -8.25 -6.97
N ILE A 60 -16.35 -7.84 -7.25
CA ILE A 60 -17.04 -8.15 -8.51
C ILE A 60 -16.29 -7.55 -9.70
N GLN A 61 -15.80 -6.31 -9.58
CA GLN A 61 -15.00 -5.67 -10.64
C GLN A 61 -13.70 -6.44 -10.91
N LEU A 62 -12.98 -6.84 -9.86
CA LEU A 62 -11.68 -7.52 -10.00
C LEU A 62 -11.81 -8.93 -10.61
N ARG A 63 -12.84 -9.70 -10.23
CA ARG A 63 -13.07 -11.03 -10.84
C ARG A 63 -13.53 -10.96 -12.30
N ALA A 64 -13.99 -9.80 -12.77
CA ALA A 64 -14.45 -9.53 -14.14
C ALA A 64 -15.42 -10.58 -14.71
N LYS A 65 -16.19 -11.25 -13.85
CA LYS A 65 -17.03 -12.40 -14.22
C LYS A 65 -18.28 -12.50 -13.35
N GLY A 66 -19.43 -12.27 -14.00
CA GLY A 66 -20.74 -12.27 -13.36
C GLY A 66 -20.96 -11.04 -12.47
N PHE A 67 -22.22 -10.74 -12.17
CA PHE A 67 -22.63 -9.58 -11.37
C PHE A 67 -23.22 -9.98 -10.01
N HIS A 68 -23.19 -11.26 -9.68
CA HIS A 68 -23.78 -11.79 -8.46
C HIS A 68 -22.71 -12.04 -7.40
N PHE A 69 -23.03 -11.68 -6.17
CA PHE A 69 -22.28 -12.05 -4.97
C PHE A 69 -23.10 -13.05 -4.14
N SER A 70 -22.42 -13.82 -3.31
CA SER A 70 -23.04 -14.78 -2.39
C SER A 70 -23.26 -14.14 -1.01
N PRO A 71 -24.23 -14.61 -0.20
CA PRO A 71 -24.34 -14.20 1.21
C PRO A 71 -23.05 -14.46 2.01
N VAL A 72 -22.25 -15.45 1.58
CA VAL A 72 -20.93 -15.72 2.15
C VAL A 72 -19.96 -14.55 1.94
N ASP A 73 -20.07 -13.85 0.81
CA ASP A 73 -19.24 -12.69 0.51
C ASP A 73 -19.65 -11.48 1.37
N GLU A 74 -20.94 -11.32 1.65
CA GLU A 74 -21.42 -10.30 2.60
C GLU A 74 -20.87 -10.55 4.02
N MET A 75 -20.88 -11.80 4.47
CA MET A 75 -20.31 -12.18 5.77
C MET A 75 -18.81 -11.90 5.83
N ALA A 76 -18.08 -12.23 4.76
CA ALA A 76 -16.64 -11.96 4.65
C ALA A 76 -16.33 -10.45 4.71
N ALA A 77 -17.13 -9.61 4.04
CA ALA A 77 -16.97 -8.16 4.09
C ALA A 77 -17.20 -7.60 5.51
N LYS A 78 -18.21 -8.13 6.21
CA LYS A 78 -18.46 -7.79 7.63
C LYS A 78 -17.28 -8.16 8.52
N GLU A 79 -16.68 -9.33 8.30
CA GLU A 79 -15.51 -9.79 9.05
C GLU A 79 -14.30 -8.87 8.87
N ILE A 80 -14.02 -8.43 7.63
CA ILE A 80 -12.93 -7.48 7.33
C ILE A 80 -13.12 -6.17 8.08
N LEU A 81 -14.34 -5.63 8.11
CA LEU A 81 -14.64 -4.39 8.83
C LEU A 81 -14.62 -4.57 10.34
N ALA A 82 -15.09 -5.73 10.84
CA ALA A 82 -15.01 -6.08 12.26
C ALA A 82 -13.55 -6.20 12.75
N GLY A 83 -12.63 -6.59 11.87
CA GLY A 83 -11.19 -6.58 12.10
C GLY A 83 -10.55 -5.18 12.21
N GLY A 84 -11.34 -4.11 12.03
CA GLY A 84 -10.86 -2.73 12.12
C GLY A 84 -10.07 -2.26 10.90
N VAL A 85 -10.16 -2.97 9.78
CA VAL A 85 -9.48 -2.59 8.54
C VAL A 85 -10.18 -1.39 7.91
N SER A 86 -9.42 -0.36 7.55
CA SER A 86 -9.92 0.79 6.81
C SER A 86 -10.40 0.38 5.41
N LEU A 87 -11.50 0.96 4.93
CA LEU A 87 -12.04 0.68 3.59
C LEU A 87 -10.97 0.85 2.49
N LYS A 88 -10.12 1.89 2.59
CA LYS A 88 -9.08 2.13 1.58
C LYS A 88 -8.06 1.01 1.52
N ASP A 89 -7.58 0.58 2.70
CA ASP A 89 -6.56 -0.46 2.80
C ASP A 89 -7.14 -1.82 2.38
N ALA A 90 -8.39 -2.10 2.76
CA ALA A 90 -9.11 -3.30 2.31
C ALA A 90 -9.16 -3.40 0.78
N LEU A 91 -9.43 -2.30 0.06
CA LEU A 91 -9.45 -2.30 -1.41
C LEU A 91 -8.07 -2.52 -2.03
N ILE A 92 -7.00 -2.04 -1.38
CA ILE A 92 -5.62 -2.26 -1.81
C ILE A 92 -5.25 -3.74 -1.63
N TYR A 93 -5.43 -4.28 -0.42
CA TYR A 93 -5.13 -5.68 -0.13
C TYR A 93 -5.95 -6.64 -0.99
N LEU A 94 -7.21 -6.31 -1.25
CA LEU A 94 -8.05 -7.08 -2.15
C LEU A 94 -7.41 -7.18 -3.54
N LYS A 95 -6.93 -6.06 -4.11
CA LYS A 95 -6.23 -6.07 -5.40
C LYS A 95 -4.99 -6.95 -5.35
N GLU A 96 -4.20 -6.80 -4.30
CA GLU A 96 -2.98 -7.58 -4.14
C GLU A 96 -3.26 -9.10 -4.00
N CYS A 97 -4.36 -9.50 -3.35
CA CYS A 97 -4.77 -10.91 -3.30
C CYS A 97 -5.03 -11.50 -4.69
N PHE A 98 -5.59 -10.73 -5.64
CA PHE A 98 -5.76 -11.16 -7.02
C PHE A 98 -4.44 -11.16 -7.80
N ASP A 99 -3.57 -10.17 -7.55
CA ASP A 99 -2.25 -10.09 -8.20
C ASP A 99 -1.33 -11.25 -7.77
N ASP A 100 -1.42 -11.67 -6.49
CA ASP A 100 -0.60 -12.75 -5.92
C ASP A 100 -1.16 -14.16 -6.22
N TYR A 101 -2.41 -14.26 -6.70
CA TYR A 101 -3.09 -15.53 -6.89
C TYR A 101 -2.51 -16.31 -8.07
N LYS A 102 -2.09 -17.55 -7.80
CA LYS A 102 -1.52 -18.46 -8.80
C LYS A 102 -2.51 -19.60 -9.09
N PRO A 103 -3.23 -19.55 -10.23
CA PRO A 103 -4.20 -20.58 -10.58
C PRO A 103 -3.50 -21.92 -10.85
N LYS A 104 -4.05 -23.02 -10.35
CA LYS A 104 -3.54 -24.38 -10.60
C LYS A 104 -3.99 -24.94 -11.96
N HIS A 105 -5.14 -24.49 -12.45
CA HIS A 105 -5.73 -24.92 -13.72
C HIS A 105 -6.32 -23.73 -14.48
N SER A 106 -6.58 -23.87 -15.79
CA SER A 106 -7.09 -22.77 -16.63
C SER A 106 -8.46 -22.22 -16.20
N ARG A 107 -9.20 -22.98 -15.39
CA ARG A 107 -10.49 -22.57 -14.80
C ARG A 107 -10.40 -22.14 -13.34
N ASP A 108 -9.20 -22.13 -12.76
CA ASP A 108 -8.99 -21.85 -11.34
C ASP A 108 -9.04 -20.34 -11.16
N GLN A 109 -9.84 -19.91 -10.20
CA GLN A 109 -10.10 -18.50 -9.96
C GLN A 109 -10.60 -18.31 -8.53
N ILE A 110 -10.45 -17.10 -8.03
CA ILE A 110 -11.02 -16.70 -6.74
C ILE A 110 -12.54 -16.58 -6.92
N ASN A 111 -13.29 -17.51 -6.33
CA ASN A 111 -14.74 -17.58 -6.48
C ASN A 111 -15.50 -16.79 -5.39
N SER A 112 -14.90 -16.61 -4.22
CA SER A 112 -15.52 -15.99 -3.04
C SER A 112 -14.57 -15.03 -2.34
N LEU A 113 -15.14 -14.00 -1.71
CA LEU A 113 -14.42 -13.01 -0.92
C LEU A 113 -13.80 -13.64 0.35
N SER A 114 -14.37 -14.74 0.83
CA SER A 114 -13.86 -15.49 2.00
C SER A 114 -12.39 -15.90 1.87
N TYR A 115 -11.91 -16.19 0.65
CA TYR A 115 -10.49 -16.49 0.40
C TYR A 115 -9.57 -15.31 0.74
N CYS A 116 -10.04 -14.08 0.52
CA CYS A 116 -9.25 -12.87 0.72
C CYS A 116 -9.19 -12.43 2.19
N VAL A 117 -10.08 -12.91 3.06
CA VAL A 117 -10.20 -12.44 4.46
C VAL A 117 -8.90 -12.66 5.24
N GLY A 118 -8.37 -13.89 5.24
CA GLY A 118 -7.14 -14.23 5.97
C GLY A 118 -5.96 -13.34 5.57
N PRO A 119 -5.57 -13.30 4.28
CA PRO A 119 -4.48 -12.44 3.82
C PRO A 119 -4.67 -10.95 4.14
N ILE A 120 -5.90 -10.44 4.07
CA ILE A 120 -6.21 -9.04 4.39
C ILE A 120 -5.95 -8.76 5.87
N LEU A 121 -6.46 -9.62 6.77
CA LEU A 121 -6.29 -9.45 8.21
C LEU A 121 -4.83 -9.60 8.63
N ASP A 122 -4.12 -10.57 8.05
CA ASP A 122 -2.70 -10.79 8.31
C ASP A 122 -1.86 -9.56 7.95
N ARG A 123 -2.10 -8.97 6.77
CA ARG A 123 -1.40 -7.74 6.34
C ARG A 123 -1.71 -6.55 7.24
N HIS A 124 -2.97 -6.39 7.63
CA HIS A 124 -3.37 -5.34 8.55
C HIS A 124 -2.65 -5.46 9.90
N HIS A 125 -2.55 -6.66 10.47
CA HIS A 125 -1.81 -6.89 11.72
C HIS A 125 -0.31 -6.62 11.57
N GLN A 126 0.32 -7.08 10.48
CA GLN A 126 1.73 -6.80 10.19
C GLN A 126 2.02 -5.30 10.09
N GLN A 127 1.11 -4.53 9.49
CA GLN A 127 1.24 -3.07 9.45
C GLN A 127 1.12 -2.43 10.82
N LEU A 128 0.15 -2.85 11.64
CA LEU A 128 0.02 -2.37 13.01
C LEU A 128 1.27 -2.66 13.85
N GLU A 129 1.84 -3.86 13.72
CA GLU A 129 3.09 -4.23 14.38
C GLU A 129 4.26 -3.37 13.89
N SER A 130 4.40 -3.19 12.57
CA SER A 130 5.44 -2.35 11.97
C SER A 130 5.35 -0.90 12.45
N GLN A 131 4.14 -0.35 12.57
CA GLN A 131 3.91 0.99 13.11
C GLN A 131 4.29 1.09 14.59
N LYS A 132 3.93 0.09 15.41
CA LYS A 132 4.34 0.03 16.82
C LYS A 132 5.86 -0.04 16.97
N LEU A 133 6.53 -0.83 16.13
CA LEU A 133 7.99 -0.93 16.11
C LEU A 133 8.62 0.41 15.73
N ALA A 134 8.13 1.06 14.66
CA ALA A 134 8.63 2.37 14.23
C ALA A 134 8.50 3.45 15.32
N GLN A 135 7.44 3.41 16.13
CA GLN A 135 7.26 4.31 17.27
C GLN A 135 8.23 4.02 18.42
N ASN A 136 8.64 2.76 18.61
CA ASN A 136 9.55 2.35 19.69
C ASN A 136 11.03 2.53 19.33
N VAL A 137 11.38 2.68 18.04
CA VAL A 137 12.76 2.95 17.64
C VAL A 137 13.16 4.34 18.15
N LYS A 138 14.04 4.37 19.17
CA LYS A 138 14.67 5.61 19.63
C LYS A 138 15.35 6.27 18.43
N PRO A 139 15.16 7.58 18.20
CA PRO A 139 15.84 8.25 17.10
C PRO A 139 17.34 8.06 17.28
N PHE A 140 17.99 7.50 16.26
CA PHE A 140 19.43 7.38 16.23
C PHE A 140 20.02 8.80 16.27
N LYS A 141 20.47 9.25 17.44
CA LYS A 141 21.30 10.45 17.53
C LYS A 141 22.64 10.10 16.89
N SER A 142 22.81 10.47 15.63
CA SER A 142 24.15 10.58 15.06
C SER A 142 24.88 11.64 15.87
N ASN A 143 25.70 11.23 16.84
CA ASN A 143 26.63 12.12 17.51
C ASN A 143 27.69 12.52 16.49
N ASN A 144 27.38 13.51 15.66
CA ASN A 144 28.28 14.04 14.63
C ASN A 144 29.38 14.95 15.24
N SER A 145 29.76 14.69 16.49
CA SER A 145 30.83 15.39 17.20
C SER A 145 32.20 14.69 17.02
N TYR A 146 32.29 13.65 16.19
CA TYR A 146 33.57 13.08 15.79
C TYR A 146 34.29 14.04 14.83
N GLN A 147 34.92 15.07 15.40
CA GLN A 147 36.08 15.69 14.78
C GLN A 147 37.16 14.61 14.75
N PRO A 148 37.66 14.16 13.58
CA PRO A 148 38.75 13.19 13.52
C PRO A 148 39.99 13.85 14.13
N LYS A 149 40.21 13.66 15.44
CA LYS A 149 41.44 14.08 16.09
C LYS A 149 42.57 13.28 15.45
N GLY A 150 43.55 14.02 14.93
CA GLY A 150 44.64 13.54 14.08
C GLY A 150 45.15 12.16 14.47
N LYS A 151 45.35 11.33 13.45
CA LYS A 151 45.87 9.97 13.56
C LYS A 151 47.17 9.98 14.36
N ARG A 152 47.10 9.70 15.66
CA ARG A 152 48.26 9.18 16.38
C ARG A 152 48.37 7.72 15.97
N SER A 153 49.43 7.38 15.25
CA SER A 153 49.80 5.99 14.95
C SER A 153 50.11 5.30 16.27
N LYS A 154 49.08 4.80 16.95
CA LYS A 154 49.31 3.74 17.93
C LYS A 154 49.62 2.49 17.11
N PRO A 155 50.69 1.76 17.42
CA PRO A 155 50.90 0.45 16.82
C PRO A 155 49.65 -0.37 17.09
N ILE A 156 49.09 -0.94 16.02
CA ILE A 156 48.03 -1.94 16.13
C ILE A 156 48.57 -2.97 17.11
N ARG A 157 47.83 -3.23 18.18
CA ARG A 157 48.14 -4.33 19.08
C ARG A 157 48.03 -5.59 18.23
N THR A 158 49.17 -6.06 17.75
CA THR A 158 49.38 -7.42 17.29
C THR A 158 49.17 -8.31 18.51
N GLU A 159 47.90 -8.49 18.90
CA GLU A 159 47.52 -9.67 19.67
C GLU A 159 48.02 -10.85 18.82
N MET A 160 48.78 -11.75 19.44
CA MET A 160 49.21 -12.99 18.80
C MET A 160 47.98 -13.65 18.16
N LEU A 161 48.09 -13.99 16.88
CA LEU A 161 47.03 -14.71 16.21
C LEU A 161 46.84 -16.06 16.91
N ALA A 162 45.59 -16.49 17.06
CA ALA A 162 45.30 -17.79 17.68
C ALA A 162 45.99 -18.92 16.89
N ASP A 163 46.50 -19.94 17.60
CA ASP A 163 47.27 -21.09 17.09
C ASP A 163 46.63 -21.87 15.92
N TRP A 164 45.37 -21.57 15.58
CA TRP A 164 44.71 -22.09 14.38
C TRP A 164 45.07 -21.31 13.09
N PHE A 165 45.74 -20.17 13.21
CA PHE A 165 46.24 -19.32 12.13
C PHE A 165 47.77 -19.42 12.01
N ASP A 166 48.32 -20.61 12.22
CA ASP A 166 49.69 -20.89 11.80
C ASP A 166 49.70 -21.15 10.28
N GLU A 167 50.25 -20.19 9.56
CA GLU A 167 50.42 -20.15 8.10
C GLU A 167 51.39 -21.23 7.58
N SER A 168 51.97 -22.04 8.47
CA SER A 168 52.88 -23.15 8.15
C SER A 168 52.20 -24.37 7.50
N ASN A 169 50.86 -24.40 7.45
CA ASN A 169 50.10 -25.46 6.79
C ASN A 169 49.20 -24.99 5.63
N GLN A 170 49.38 -23.77 5.12
CA GLN A 170 48.72 -23.37 3.87
C GLN A 170 49.67 -23.62 2.69
N PRO A 171 49.30 -24.48 1.71
CA PRO A 171 50.04 -24.54 0.46
C PRO A 171 49.97 -23.15 -0.19
N THR A 172 51.12 -22.50 -0.34
CA THR A 172 51.28 -21.17 -0.93
C THR A 172 50.76 -21.20 -2.37
N LEU A 173 49.52 -20.78 -2.57
CA LEU A 173 49.01 -20.44 -3.89
C LEU A 173 49.42 -18.99 -4.18
N ASP A 174 50.48 -18.87 -4.97
CA ASP A 174 50.98 -17.62 -5.54
C ASP A 174 49.83 -16.80 -6.14
N LYS A 175 49.42 -15.72 -5.46
CA LYS A 175 48.57 -14.70 -6.06
C LYS A 175 49.48 -13.70 -6.77
N PRO A 176 49.50 -13.62 -8.12
CA PRO A 176 50.27 -12.59 -8.79
C PRO A 176 49.72 -11.20 -8.45
N PRO A 177 50.58 -10.18 -8.32
CA PRO A 177 50.16 -8.81 -8.08
C PRO A 177 49.25 -8.38 -9.23
N LYS A 178 48.03 -7.93 -8.92
CA LYS A 178 47.14 -7.33 -9.91
C LYS A 178 47.79 -6.02 -10.36
N THR A 179 48.53 -6.09 -11.46
CA THR A 179 49.02 -4.94 -12.20
C THR A 179 47.83 -4.06 -12.57
N GLU A 180 48.02 -2.74 -12.46
CA GLU A 180 46.99 -1.72 -12.67
C GLU A 180 46.30 -1.85 -14.05
N ASP A 181 47.01 -2.44 -15.02
CA ASP A 181 46.55 -2.79 -16.36
C ASP A 181 45.41 -3.83 -16.38
N ASP A 182 45.39 -4.79 -15.43
CA ASP A 182 44.33 -5.80 -15.36
C ASP A 182 43.01 -5.21 -14.86
N LEU A 183 43.11 -4.18 -14.01
CA LEU A 183 41.94 -3.43 -13.55
C LEU A 183 41.38 -2.56 -14.68
N ALA A 184 42.26 -1.98 -15.52
CA ALA A 184 41.86 -1.21 -16.69
C ALA A 184 41.12 -2.08 -17.72
N ARG A 185 41.62 -3.29 -18.00
CA ARG A 185 40.95 -4.25 -18.91
C ARG A 185 39.56 -4.65 -18.42
N LYS A 186 39.41 -4.96 -17.14
CA LYS A 186 38.09 -5.33 -16.56
C LYS A 186 37.09 -4.19 -16.58
N LYS A 187 37.54 -2.95 -16.38
CA LYS A 187 36.69 -1.75 -16.50
C LYS A 187 36.22 -1.53 -17.93
N ALA A 188 37.08 -1.76 -18.92
CA ALA A 188 36.72 -1.66 -20.33
C ALA A 188 35.67 -2.71 -20.72
N GLU A 189 35.85 -3.97 -20.32
CA GLU A 189 34.90 -5.05 -20.63
C GLU A 189 33.51 -4.78 -20.04
N LEU A 190 33.43 -4.26 -18.81
CA LEU A 190 32.16 -3.89 -18.20
C LEU A 190 31.45 -2.76 -18.96
N ASN A 191 32.22 -1.79 -19.47
CA ASN A 191 31.66 -0.66 -20.19
C ASN A 191 31.11 -1.08 -21.58
N GLU A 192 31.77 -2.03 -22.25
CA GLU A 192 31.25 -2.62 -23.49
C GLU A 192 29.97 -3.43 -23.24
N LYS A 193 29.92 -4.22 -22.16
CA LYS A 193 28.70 -4.93 -21.75
C LYS A 193 27.54 -3.96 -21.51
N LEU A 194 27.79 -2.84 -20.83
CA LEU A 194 26.79 -1.78 -20.62
C LEU A 194 26.33 -1.15 -21.94
N LYS A 195 27.24 -0.92 -22.89
CA LYS A 195 26.90 -0.36 -24.20
C LYS A 195 26.02 -1.32 -25.01
N LYS A 196 26.33 -2.63 -24.96
CA LYS A 196 25.53 -3.68 -25.63
C LYS A 196 24.13 -3.81 -25.06
N LEU A 197 23.97 -3.69 -23.74
CA LEU A 197 22.66 -3.66 -23.08
C LEU A 197 21.87 -2.39 -23.43
N ARG A 198 22.56 -1.25 -23.62
CA ARG A 198 21.92 0.03 -23.95
C ARG A 198 21.51 0.16 -25.42
N SER A 199 22.17 -0.56 -26.33
CA SER A 199 21.82 -0.59 -27.76
C SER A 199 20.89 -1.75 -28.16
N GLY A 200 20.49 -2.59 -27.21
CA GLY A 200 19.60 -3.74 -27.42
C GLY A 200 18.18 -3.49 -26.95
N SER A 201 17.55 -2.42 -27.44
CA SER A 201 16.10 -2.16 -27.34
C SER A 201 15.56 -1.66 -28.67
#